data_AF-A0A2Z5G6P0-F1
#
_entry.id   AF-A0A2Z5G6P0-F1
#
_cell.length_a   1.000
_cell.length_b   1.000
_cell.length_c   1.000
_cell.angle_alpha   90.00
_cell.angle_beta   90.00
_cell.angle_gamma   90.00
#
_symmetry.space_group_name_H-M   'P 1'
#
loop_
_entity.id
_entity.type
_entity.pdbx_description
1 polymer ?
#
loop_
_entity_poly.entity_id
_entity_poly.type
_entity_poly.pdbx_seq_one_letter_code
_entity_poly.pdbx_strand_id
1 'polypeptide(L)'
;MRAGIDPMTFPSPRILILGGTHEASRLATILANNRDLTVITSLAGRLSQPHLPAGIVRIGGFGGPDGLTSYLREEAISAVLDVTHPFAAQISRNAEQACRNLDVPLLAFERPAWERVEGDLWMHVADVPAAAALVNKWNHRIFLSIGRQQVGAFAECRDAWFLIRAIDYPTDPLPPRSKLILERGGFDLQSELKMLREESIEILITKNSGGTVTYPKIEAARKLGIRVIMIDRPAAPNHSTFSDLGKLVGGLAQVLESSAIMRSIDAI
;
A
#
# COMPACT_ATOMS: atom_id res chain seq x y z
N MET A 1 -6.78 -50.32 15.01
CA MET A 1 -6.07 -49.09 15.43
C MET A 1 -6.73 -47.91 14.75
N ARG A 2 -7.62 -47.20 15.44
CA ARG A 2 -8.11 -45.88 14.99
C ARG A 2 -7.11 -44.87 15.55
N ALA A 3 -6.46 -44.10 14.69
CA ALA A 3 -5.67 -42.96 15.12
C ALA A 3 -6.61 -42.00 15.87
N GLY A 4 -6.31 -41.74 17.14
CA GLY A 4 -7.04 -40.76 17.93
C GLY A 4 -6.85 -39.39 17.30
N ILE A 5 -7.96 -38.74 16.94
CA ILE A 5 -7.97 -37.30 16.78
C ILE A 5 -7.88 -36.76 18.21
N ASP A 6 -6.79 -36.07 18.51
CA ASP A 6 -6.65 -35.32 19.76
C ASP A 6 -7.77 -34.27 19.80
N PRO A 7 -8.70 -34.32 20.78
CA PRO A 7 -9.86 -33.43 20.82
C PRO A 7 -9.50 -31.95 21.05
N MET A 8 -8.22 -31.59 21.20
CA MET A 8 -7.76 -30.23 21.52
C MET A 8 -6.96 -29.53 20.42
N THR A 9 -6.79 -30.11 19.22
CA THR A 9 -6.18 -29.38 18.10
C THR A 9 -7.20 -28.43 17.46
N PHE A 10 -7.25 -27.20 17.97
CA PHE A 10 -7.92 -26.10 17.28
C PHE A 10 -7.25 -25.87 15.91
N PRO A 11 -8.02 -25.55 14.86
CA PRO A 11 -7.43 -25.18 13.58
C PRO A 11 -6.49 -23.98 13.78
N SER A 12 -5.31 -24.04 13.16
CA SER A 12 -4.32 -22.95 13.17
C SER A 12 -4.97 -21.60 12.86
N PRO A 13 -4.77 -20.55 13.67
CA PRO A 13 -5.34 -19.24 13.43
C PRO A 13 -5.05 -18.74 12.00
N ARG A 14 -6.10 -18.23 11.35
CA ARG A 14 -6.04 -17.74 9.97
C ARG A 14 -5.85 -16.23 9.98
N ILE A 15 -4.73 -15.77 9.45
CA ILE A 15 -4.34 -14.36 9.44
C ILE A 15 -4.50 -13.81 8.03
N LEU A 16 -5.34 -12.79 7.88
CA LEU A 16 -5.51 -12.09 6.61
C LEU A 16 -4.61 -10.86 6.57
N ILE A 17 -3.66 -10.82 5.63
CA ILE A 17 -2.87 -9.63 5.31
C ILE A 17 -3.51 -8.92 4.13
N LEU A 18 -4.01 -7.69 4.34
CA LEU A 18 -4.38 -6.81 3.25
C LEU A 18 -3.10 -6.15 2.72
N GLY A 19 -2.67 -6.54 1.52
CA GLY A 19 -1.30 -6.31 1.06
C GLY A 19 -1.16 -5.49 -0.22
N GLY A 20 -0.01 -5.66 -0.87
CA GLY A 20 0.40 -4.90 -2.06
C GLY A 20 1.51 -3.88 -1.80
N THR A 21 2.12 -3.93 -0.62
CA THR A 21 3.30 -3.14 -0.23
C THR A 21 4.50 -4.05 0.00
N HIS A 22 5.71 -3.48 0.00
CA HIS A 22 6.92 -4.22 0.35
C HIS A 22 6.86 -4.74 1.80
N GLU A 23 6.28 -3.94 2.69
CA GLU A 23 6.08 -4.28 4.10
C GLU A 23 5.13 -5.46 4.27
N ALA A 24 4.03 -5.51 3.52
CA ALA A 24 3.12 -6.65 3.51
C ALA A 24 3.81 -7.92 3.02
N SER A 25 4.61 -7.84 1.94
CA SER A 25 5.39 -8.99 1.45
C SER A 25 6.39 -9.49 2.49
N ARG A 26 7.13 -8.58 3.15
CA ARG A 26 8.08 -8.93 4.21
C ARG A 26 7.37 -9.57 5.40
N LEU A 27 6.22 -9.02 5.81
CA LEU A 27 5.42 -9.55 6.91
C LEU A 27 4.88 -10.95 6.59
N ALA A 28 4.39 -11.16 5.38
CA ALA A 28 3.93 -12.48 4.94
C ALA A 28 5.06 -13.52 5.05
N THR A 29 6.29 -13.19 4.63
CA THR A 29 7.46 -14.08 4.81
C THR A 29 7.75 -14.36 6.29
N ILE A 30 7.71 -13.34 7.16
CA ILE A 30 7.95 -13.51 8.59
C ILE A 30 6.91 -14.46 9.20
N LEU A 31 5.62 -14.24 8.91
CA LEU A 31 4.53 -15.02 9.50
C LEU A 31 4.40 -16.43 8.90
N ALA A 32 4.68 -16.60 7.60
CA ALA A 32 4.59 -17.90 6.94
C ALA A 32 5.64 -18.92 7.45
N ASN A 33 6.70 -18.45 8.13
CA ASN A 33 7.66 -19.33 8.79
C ASN A 33 7.11 -19.93 10.09
N ASN A 34 6.01 -19.42 10.63
CA ASN A 34 5.33 -19.99 11.79
C ASN A 34 4.31 -21.05 11.33
N ARG A 35 4.56 -22.31 11.66
CA ARG A 35 3.71 -23.46 11.27
C ARG A 35 2.36 -23.47 11.99
N ASP A 36 2.22 -22.73 13.08
CA ASP A 36 0.99 -22.66 13.85
C ASP A 36 0.00 -21.63 13.28
N LEU A 37 0.39 -20.90 12.23
CA LEU A 37 -0.44 -19.89 11.56
C LEU A 37 -0.75 -20.31 10.13
N THR A 38 -1.98 -20.03 9.69
CA THR A 38 -2.29 -20.00 8.26
C THR A 38 -2.34 -18.55 7.79
N VAL A 39 -1.38 -18.16 6.93
CA VAL A 39 -1.26 -16.80 6.43
C VAL A 39 -1.87 -16.69 5.03
N ILE A 40 -2.81 -15.75 4.87
CA ILE A 40 -3.44 -15.43 3.60
C ILE A 40 -3.12 -13.98 3.25
N THR A 41 -2.44 -13.74 2.14
CA THR A 41 -2.24 -12.38 1.62
C THR A 41 -3.24 -12.05 0.53
N SER A 42 -3.91 -10.92 0.69
CA SER A 42 -4.89 -10.39 -0.25
C SER A 42 -4.28 -9.28 -1.11
N LEU A 43 -4.30 -9.48 -2.43
CA LEU A 43 -3.86 -8.50 -3.42
C LEU A 43 -5.06 -7.99 -4.22
N ALA A 44 -5.07 -6.69 -4.51
CA ALA A 44 -6.17 -6.05 -5.24
C ALA A 44 -6.27 -6.43 -6.73
N GLY A 45 -5.31 -7.20 -7.29
CA GLY A 45 -5.29 -7.54 -8.72
C GLY A 45 -5.01 -6.35 -9.65
N ARG A 46 -4.32 -5.32 -9.14
CA ARG A 46 -4.01 -4.09 -9.89
C ARG A 46 -2.82 -4.21 -10.83
N LEU A 47 -2.06 -5.29 -10.70
CA LEU A 47 -0.91 -5.61 -11.54
C LEU A 47 -1.22 -6.81 -12.42
N SER A 48 -0.76 -6.78 -13.67
CA SER A 48 -0.88 -7.91 -14.61
C SER A 48 -0.08 -9.12 -14.12
N GLN A 49 1.11 -8.88 -13.58
CA GLN A 49 2.03 -9.89 -13.03
C GLN A 49 2.52 -9.45 -11.64
N PRO A 50 1.77 -9.72 -10.57
CA PRO A 50 2.22 -9.42 -9.21
C PRO A 50 3.29 -10.42 -8.74
N HIS A 51 4.29 -9.95 -7.99
CA HIS A 51 5.11 -10.85 -7.19
C HIS A 51 4.26 -11.40 -6.05
N LEU A 52 4.14 -12.72 -5.99
CA LEU A 52 3.35 -13.39 -4.97
C LEU A 52 4.15 -13.49 -3.67
N PRO A 53 3.60 -12.98 -2.55
CA PRO A 53 4.20 -13.18 -1.23
C PRO A 53 4.22 -14.66 -0.83
N ALA A 54 4.99 -14.98 0.21
CA ALA A 54 4.97 -16.31 0.80
C ALA A 54 3.59 -16.65 1.39
N GLY A 55 3.23 -17.93 1.39
CA GLY A 55 1.96 -18.42 1.92
C GLY A 55 0.83 -18.44 0.89
N ILE A 56 -0.41 -18.44 1.37
CA ILE A 56 -1.61 -18.47 0.52
C ILE A 56 -1.86 -17.06 0.00
N VAL A 57 -2.17 -16.93 -1.30
CA VAL A 57 -2.47 -15.63 -1.92
C VAL A 57 -3.86 -15.66 -2.55
N ARG A 58 -4.68 -14.65 -2.24
CA ARG A 58 -5.91 -14.34 -2.98
C ARG A 58 -5.73 -13.07 -3.80
N ILE A 59 -6.34 -13.05 -4.98
CA ILE A 59 -6.31 -11.89 -5.88
C ILE A 59 -7.73 -11.48 -6.22
N GLY A 60 -8.03 -10.19 -6.06
CA GLY A 60 -9.32 -9.60 -6.41
C GLY A 60 -9.93 -8.80 -5.27
N GLY A 61 -10.94 -8.01 -5.61
CA GLY A 61 -11.72 -7.26 -4.61
C GLY A 61 -12.51 -8.18 -3.68
N PHE A 62 -13.06 -7.60 -2.61
CA PHE A 62 -13.98 -8.29 -1.72
C PHE A 62 -15.46 -7.99 -2.00
N GLY A 63 -15.77 -7.03 -2.88
CA GLY A 63 -17.15 -6.56 -3.07
C GLY A 63 -17.62 -5.54 -2.02
N GLY A 64 -16.70 -4.72 -1.50
CA GLY A 64 -17.01 -3.72 -0.47
C GLY A 64 -16.85 -4.24 0.97
N PRO A 65 -17.32 -3.50 1.98
CA PRO A 65 -17.24 -3.89 3.39
C PRO A 65 -18.09 -5.15 3.69
N ASP A 66 -19.26 -5.30 3.07
CA ASP A 66 -20.13 -6.47 3.30
C ASP A 66 -19.51 -7.75 2.75
N GLY A 67 -18.97 -7.71 1.53
CA GLY A 67 -18.30 -8.87 0.98
C GLY A 67 -16.98 -9.19 1.69
N LEU A 68 -16.28 -8.19 2.27
CA LEU A 68 -15.17 -8.46 3.19
C LEU A 68 -15.67 -9.13 4.48
N THR A 69 -16.78 -8.68 5.04
CA THR A 69 -17.42 -9.30 6.21
C THR A 69 -17.76 -10.77 5.96
N SER A 70 -18.40 -11.09 4.83
CA SER A 70 -18.69 -12.48 4.45
C SER A 70 -17.42 -13.31 4.34
N TYR A 71 -16.39 -12.78 3.67
CA TYR A 71 -15.10 -13.44 3.54
C TYR A 71 -14.44 -13.74 4.89
N LEU A 72 -14.40 -12.76 5.81
CA LEU A 72 -13.81 -12.95 7.14
C LEU A 72 -14.50 -14.07 7.92
N ARG A 73 -15.83 -14.18 7.80
CA ARG A 73 -16.63 -15.23 8.45
C ARG A 73 -16.41 -16.60 7.81
N GLU A 74 -16.55 -16.69 6.50
CA GLU A 74 -16.43 -17.95 5.74
C GLU A 74 -15.04 -18.58 5.88
N GLU A 75 -14.00 -17.75 5.86
CA GLU A 75 -12.62 -18.19 6.02
C GLU A 75 -12.18 -18.28 7.48
N ALA A 76 -13.08 -18.06 8.46
CA ALA A 76 -12.80 -18.07 9.90
C ALA A 76 -11.54 -17.27 10.27
N ILE A 77 -11.42 -16.05 9.73
CA ILE A 77 -10.25 -15.20 9.95
C ILE A 77 -10.16 -14.79 11.41
N SER A 78 -9.01 -15.08 12.01
CA SER A 78 -8.73 -14.84 13.43
C SER A 78 -8.19 -13.43 13.70
N ALA A 79 -7.52 -12.82 12.71
CA ALA A 79 -7.09 -11.42 12.76
C ALA A 79 -6.82 -10.89 11.35
N VAL A 80 -7.00 -9.58 11.18
CA VAL A 80 -6.68 -8.85 9.95
C VAL A 80 -5.48 -7.93 10.21
N LEU A 81 -4.51 -7.99 9.31
CA LEU A 81 -3.38 -7.06 9.24
C LEU A 81 -3.57 -6.14 8.05
N ASP A 82 -3.93 -4.88 8.29
CA ASP A 82 -3.96 -3.86 7.24
C ASP A 82 -2.55 -3.33 7.01
N VAL A 83 -1.89 -3.82 5.96
CA VAL A 83 -0.55 -3.41 5.54
C VAL A 83 -0.61 -2.88 4.11
N THR A 84 -1.73 -2.25 3.77
CA THR A 84 -1.98 -1.69 2.44
C THR A 84 -1.17 -0.41 2.23
N HIS A 85 -1.15 0.09 0.99
CA HIS A 85 -0.49 1.36 0.70
C HIS A 85 -1.23 2.51 1.41
N PRO A 86 -0.56 3.56 1.95
CA PRO A 86 -1.24 4.70 2.61
C PRO A 86 -2.27 5.47 1.75
N PHE A 87 -2.32 5.19 0.46
CA PHE A 87 -3.29 5.78 -0.49
C PHE A 87 -4.43 4.80 -0.83
N ALA A 88 -4.48 3.64 -0.17
CA ALA A 88 -5.50 2.61 -0.34
C ALA A 88 -6.61 2.75 0.72
N ALA A 89 -6.91 3.97 1.16
CA ALA A 89 -7.81 4.24 2.28
C ALA A 89 -9.20 3.58 2.18
N GLN A 90 -9.69 3.31 0.97
CA GLN A 90 -10.97 2.62 0.81
C GLN A 90 -10.95 1.19 1.36
N ILE A 91 -9.91 0.40 1.10
CA ILE A 91 -9.83 -0.97 1.64
C ILE A 91 -9.60 -0.94 3.15
N SER A 92 -8.82 0.02 3.65
CA SER A 92 -8.64 0.24 5.10
C SER A 92 -9.95 0.55 5.82
N ARG A 93 -10.78 1.45 5.25
CA ARG A 93 -12.13 1.74 5.77
C ARG A 93 -13.05 0.51 5.72
N ASN A 94 -12.99 -0.25 4.63
CA ASN A 94 -13.77 -1.49 4.51
C ASN A 94 -13.33 -2.51 5.59
N ALA A 95 -12.02 -2.62 5.84
CA ALA A 95 -11.46 -3.51 6.85
C ALA A 95 -11.90 -3.11 8.26
N GLU A 96 -11.83 -1.83 8.60
CA GLU A 96 -12.31 -1.30 9.89
C GLU A 96 -13.79 -1.66 10.10
N GLN A 97 -14.64 -1.42 9.10
CA GLN A 97 -16.06 -1.73 9.19
C GLN A 97 -16.31 -3.24 9.33
N ALA A 98 -15.68 -4.07 8.50
CA ALA A 98 -15.89 -5.52 8.50
C ALA A 98 -15.39 -6.18 9.79
N CYS A 99 -14.22 -5.74 10.28
CA CYS A 99 -13.64 -6.22 11.53
C CYS A 99 -14.52 -5.85 12.72
N ARG A 100 -15.01 -4.60 12.78
CA ARG A 100 -15.95 -4.15 13.81
C ARG A 100 -17.25 -4.96 13.80
N ASN A 101 -17.78 -5.30 12.64
CA ASN A 101 -19.02 -6.06 12.50
C ASN A 101 -18.94 -7.50 13.05
N LEU A 102 -17.73 -8.08 13.10
CA LEU A 102 -17.49 -9.47 13.50
C LEU A 102 -16.68 -9.61 14.79
N ASP A 103 -16.31 -8.49 15.41
CA ASP A 103 -15.33 -8.44 16.51
C ASP A 103 -14.01 -9.16 16.16
N VAL A 104 -13.58 -9.06 14.90
CA VAL A 104 -12.30 -9.59 14.44
C VAL A 104 -11.22 -8.54 14.72
N PRO A 105 -10.12 -8.89 15.41
CA PRO A 105 -9.03 -7.96 15.64
C PRO A 105 -8.43 -7.41 14.34
N LEU A 106 -8.28 -6.08 14.27
CA LEU A 106 -7.60 -5.37 13.19
C LEU A 106 -6.36 -4.68 13.73
N LEU A 107 -5.19 -5.04 13.18
CA LEU A 107 -3.94 -4.34 13.43
C LEU A 107 -3.49 -3.70 12.12
N ALA A 108 -3.24 -2.40 12.12
CA ALA A 108 -2.83 -1.69 10.92
C ALA A 108 -1.37 -1.26 11.01
N PHE A 109 -0.66 -1.34 9.89
CA PHE A 109 0.68 -0.81 9.74
C PHE A 109 0.66 0.37 8.79
N GLU A 110 1.22 1.48 9.25
CA GLU A 110 1.44 2.63 8.40
C GLU A 110 2.84 3.20 8.66
N ARG A 111 3.65 3.24 7.61
CA ARG A 111 4.96 3.87 7.67
C ARG A 111 4.83 5.40 7.77
N PRO A 112 5.75 6.09 8.47
CA PRO A 112 5.73 7.55 8.59
C PRO A 112 5.67 8.24 7.23
N ALA A 113 4.99 9.38 7.17
CA ALA A 113 5.04 10.28 6.03
C ALA A 113 6.47 10.80 5.85
N TRP A 114 6.85 11.10 4.61
CA TRP A 114 8.06 11.87 4.40
C TRP A 114 7.84 13.28 4.90
N GLU A 115 8.87 13.80 5.56
CA GLU A 115 8.94 15.17 6.04
C GLU A 115 9.95 15.94 5.20
N ARG A 116 9.68 17.23 5.01
CA ARG A 116 10.56 18.13 4.26
C ARG A 116 11.87 18.30 5.02
N VAL A 117 13.00 18.20 4.33
CA VAL A 117 14.32 18.54 4.88
C VAL A 117 14.92 19.76 4.17
N GLU A 118 16.03 20.27 4.70
CA GLU A 118 16.73 21.42 4.12
C GLU A 118 17.04 21.21 2.63
N GLY A 119 16.74 22.22 1.80
CA GLY A 119 16.89 22.17 0.35
C GLY A 119 15.73 21.55 -0.43
N ASP A 120 14.76 20.90 0.22
CA ASP A 120 13.56 20.42 -0.46
C ASP A 120 12.67 21.58 -0.90
N LEU A 121 12.11 21.51 -2.12
CA LEU A 121 11.21 22.51 -2.69
C LEU A 121 9.79 21.95 -2.83
N TRP A 122 9.14 21.65 -1.71
CA TRP A 122 7.84 20.99 -1.70
C TRP A 122 6.66 21.97 -1.74
N MET A 123 5.62 21.58 -2.45
CA MET A 123 4.29 22.16 -2.42
C MET A 123 3.28 21.03 -2.19
N HIS A 124 2.41 21.21 -1.20
CA HIS A 124 1.38 20.22 -0.87
C HIS A 124 0.09 20.47 -1.64
N VAL A 125 -0.55 19.39 -2.07
CA VAL A 125 -1.88 19.39 -2.69
C VAL A 125 -2.72 18.25 -2.13
N ALA A 126 -4.02 18.49 -1.98
CA ALA A 126 -4.93 17.54 -1.34
C ALA A 126 -5.06 16.21 -2.11
N ASP A 127 -5.02 16.25 -3.45
CA ASP A 127 -5.24 15.08 -4.30
C ASP A 127 -4.64 15.24 -5.71
N VAL A 128 -4.78 14.19 -6.53
CA VAL A 128 -4.29 14.15 -7.91
C VAL A 128 -5.02 15.18 -8.80
N PRO A 129 -6.36 15.33 -8.75
CA PRO A 129 -7.06 16.41 -9.47
C PRO A 129 -6.52 17.81 -9.16
N ALA A 130 -6.25 18.13 -7.90
CA ALA A 130 -5.66 19.41 -7.51
C ALA A 130 -4.25 19.60 -8.12
N ALA A 131 -3.44 18.54 -8.14
CA ALA A 131 -2.14 18.56 -8.81
C ALA A 131 -2.27 18.84 -10.32
N ALA A 132 -3.22 18.18 -10.99
CA ALA A 132 -3.48 18.39 -12.41
C ALA A 132 -3.96 19.82 -12.71
N ALA A 133 -4.91 20.35 -11.92
CA ALA A 133 -5.40 21.72 -12.07
C ALA A 133 -4.30 22.77 -11.88
N LEU A 134 -3.35 22.51 -10.98
CA LEU A 134 -2.20 23.38 -10.74
C LEU A 134 -1.26 23.42 -11.95
N VAL A 135 -0.89 22.26 -12.49
CA VAL A 135 0.11 22.18 -13.57
C VAL A 135 -0.44 22.38 -14.97
N ASN A 136 -1.76 22.28 -15.15
CA ASN A 136 -2.42 22.52 -16.44
C ASN A 136 -2.15 23.94 -16.99
N LYS A 137 -1.79 24.88 -16.12
CA LYS A 137 -1.48 26.26 -16.50
C LYS A 137 0.00 26.50 -16.81
N TRP A 138 0.83 25.46 -16.78
CA TRP A 138 2.28 25.58 -16.81
C TRP A 138 2.90 24.84 -18.01
N ASN A 139 3.85 25.48 -18.69
CA ASN A 139 4.62 24.87 -19.77
C ASN A 139 5.95 24.29 -19.21
N HIS A 140 5.83 23.27 -18.35
CA HIS A 140 6.96 22.60 -17.71
C HIS A 140 7.08 21.12 -18.11
N ARG A 141 8.25 20.54 -17.85
CA ARG A 141 8.52 19.10 -17.95
C ARG A 141 8.32 18.43 -16.60
N ILE A 142 7.32 17.56 -16.53
CA ILE A 142 6.76 17.05 -15.28
C ILE A 142 6.98 15.54 -15.20
N PHE A 143 7.53 15.07 -14.10
CA PHE A 143 7.60 13.65 -13.79
C PHE A 143 6.42 13.21 -12.90
N LEU A 144 5.52 12.40 -13.46
CA LEU A 144 4.43 11.74 -12.74
C LEU A 144 4.89 10.42 -12.14
N SER A 145 5.26 10.46 -10.86
CA SER A 145 5.61 9.28 -10.06
C SER A 145 4.43 8.84 -9.17
N ILE A 146 3.24 8.72 -9.77
CA ILE A 146 1.98 8.32 -9.10
C ILE A 146 1.50 6.91 -9.46
N GLY A 147 2.25 6.22 -10.34
CA GLY A 147 1.91 4.92 -10.90
C GLY A 147 0.90 5.02 -12.05
N ARG A 148 0.27 3.89 -12.38
CA ARG A 148 -0.64 3.81 -13.54
C ARG A 148 -2.04 4.39 -13.29
N GLN A 149 -2.47 4.41 -12.04
CA GLN A 149 -3.82 4.85 -11.66
C GLN A 149 -3.87 6.38 -11.57
N GLN A 150 -4.98 6.97 -11.98
CA GLN A 150 -5.25 8.42 -11.89
C GLN A 150 -4.41 9.29 -12.84
N VAL A 151 -3.65 8.68 -13.76
CA VAL A 151 -2.93 9.41 -14.83
C VAL A 151 -3.91 10.18 -15.72
N GLY A 152 -5.13 9.67 -15.89
CA GLY A 152 -6.20 10.34 -16.64
C GLY A 152 -6.59 11.72 -16.11
N ALA A 153 -6.28 12.06 -14.86
CA ALA A 153 -6.49 13.42 -14.34
C ALA A 153 -5.70 14.48 -15.12
N PHE A 154 -4.62 14.07 -15.79
CA PHE A 154 -3.76 14.95 -16.59
C PHE A 154 -4.07 14.87 -18.10
N ALA A 155 -5.10 14.13 -18.52
CA ALA A 155 -5.40 13.90 -19.94
C ALA A 155 -5.71 15.19 -20.72
N GLU A 156 -6.23 16.23 -20.06
CA GLU A 156 -6.52 17.52 -20.69
C GLU A 156 -5.38 18.54 -20.53
N CYS A 157 -4.24 18.16 -19.93
CA CYS A 157 -3.06 19.02 -19.81
C CYS A 157 -2.29 19.06 -21.13
N ARG A 158 -2.52 20.11 -21.94
CA ARG A 158 -1.99 20.21 -23.32
C ARG A 158 -0.64 20.91 -23.41
N ASP A 159 -0.36 21.85 -22.52
CA ASP A 159 0.84 22.68 -22.60
C ASP A 159 2.06 22.00 -21.97
N ALA A 160 1.88 21.35 -20.81
CA ALA A 160 2.93 20.60 -20.13
C ALA A 160 3.35 19.33 -20.88
N TRP A 161 4.60 18.91 -20.66
CA TRP A 161 5.11 17.61 -21.10
C TRP A 161 5.29 16.68 -19.91
N PHE A 162 4.89 15.41 -20.03
CA PHE A 162 4.84 14.47 -18.93
C PHE A 162 5.74 13.25 -19.15
N LEU A 163 6.65 13.00 -18.22
CA LEU A 163 7.22 11.67 -18.02
C LEU A 163 6.34 10.90 -17.05
N ILE A 164 5.92 9.70 -17.44
CA ILE A 164 5.07 8.83 -16.61
C ILE A 164 5.86 7.56 -16.32
N ARG A 165 5.96 7.17 -15.04
CA ARG A 165 6.53 5.88 -14.67
C ARG A 165 5.49 5.01 -13.99
N ALA A 166 5.25 3.84 -14.57
CA ALA A 166 4.26 2.87 -14.10
C ALA A 166 4.79 1.44 -14.24
N ILE A 167 4.21 0.48 -13.50
CA ILE A 167 4.56 -0.94 -13.65
C ILE A 167 3.84 -1.52 -14.87
N ASP A 168 2.52 -1.35 -14.92
CA ASP A 168 1.68 -1.73 -16.04
C ASP A 168 1.14 -0.49 -16.75
N TYR A 169 0.70 -0.68 -17.99
CA TYR A 169 0.12 0.38 -18.80
C TYR A 169 -1.11 1.02 -18.09
N PRO A 170 -1.20 2.36 -18.05
CA PRO A 170 -2.40 3.05 -17.58
C PRO A 170 -3.62 2.70 -18.43
N THR A 171 -4.76 2.46 -17.80
CA THR A 171 -6.02 2.20 -18.52
C THR A 171 -6.75 3.48 -18.89
N ASP A 172 -6.45 4.57 -18.18
CA ASP A 172 -7.03 5.89 -18.44
C ASP A 172 -6.25 6.60 -19.58
N PRO A 173 -6.87 7.57 -20.28
CA PRO A 173 -6.17 8.37 -21.29
C PRO A 173 -4.91 9.04 -20.74
N LEU A 174 -3.84 9.05 -21.53
CA LEU A 174 -2.60 9.74 -21.18
C LEU A 174 -2.66 11.22 -21.59
N PRO A 175 -1.87 12.10 -20.93
CA PRO A 175 -1.63 13.45 -21.43
C PRO A 175 -1.09 13.43 -22.87
N PRO A 176 -1.52 14.35 -23.75
CA PRO A 176 -1.16 14.33 -25.18
C PRO A 176 0.35 14.39 -25.43
N ARG A 177 1.08 15.11 -24.57
CA ARG A 177 2.52 15.27 -24.64
C ARG A 177 3.16 14.45 -23.52
N SER A 178 3.32 13.16 -23.74
CA SER A 178 3.87 12.28 -22.70
C SER A 178 4.82 11.20 -23.22
N LYS A 179 5.69 10.74 -22.32
CA LYS A 179 6.52 9.54 -22.46
C LYS A 179 6.21 8.60 -21.29
N LEU A 180 5.93 7.35 -21.60
CA LEU A 180 5.69 6.31 -20.59
C LEU A 180 6.93 5.41 -20.44
N ILE A 181 7.36 5.22 -19.19
CA ILE A 181 8.34 4.23 -18.79
C ILE A 181 7.60 3.13 -18.02
N LEU A 182 7.66 1.91 -18.53
CA LEU A 182 7.15 0.71 -17.86
C LEU A 182 8.29 0.06 -17.10
N GLU A 183 8.30 0.25 -15.79
CA GLU A 183 9.38 -0.21 -14.93
C GLU A 183 8.89 -0.46 -13.50
N ARG A 184 9.41 -1.52 -12.89
CA ARG A 184 9.13 -1.87 -11.51
C ARG A 184 10.18 -1.25 -10.59
N GLY A 185 9.72 -0.74 -9.45
CA GLY A 185 10.54 -0.01 -8.47
C GLY A 185 11.65 -0.81 -7.79
N GLY A 186 12.40 -0.09 -6.95
CA GLY A 186 13.74 -0.46 -6.49
C GLY A 186 14.80 0.53 -7.01
N PHE A 187 14.41 1.77 -7.31
CA PHE A 187 15.26 2.77 -7.94
C PHE A 187 16.21 3.40 -6.92
N ASP A 188 17.50 3.32 -7.19
CA ASP A 188 18.50 4.01 -6.40
C ASP A 188 18.58 5.50 -6.75
N LEU A 189 19.32 6.25 -5.94
CA LEU A 189 19.50 7.68 -6.16
C LEU A 189 20.18 8.01 -7.51
N GLN A 190 21.12 7.20 -7.97
CA GLN A 190 21.92 7.52 -9.15
C GLN A 190 21.09 7.38 -10.44
N SER A 191 20.29 6.33 -10.52
CA SER A 191 19.30 6.11 -11.58
C SER A 191 18.25 7.22 -11.63
N GLU A 192 17.73 7.66 -10.48
CA GLU A 192 16.80 8.79 -10.39
C GLU A 192 17.46 10.10 -10.86
N LEU A 193 18.68 10.40 -10.39
CA LEU A 193 19.44 11.58 -10.84
C LEU A 193 19.68 11.59 -12.34
N LYS A 194 20.05 10.43 -12.90
CA LYS A 194 20.28 10.28 -14.34
C LYS A 194 18.99 10.54 -15.13
N MET A 195 17.91 9.86 -14.78
CA MET A 195 16.63 9.98 -15.47
C MET A 195 16.08 11.42 -15.41
N LEU A 196 16.10 12.05 -14.23
CA LEU A 196 15.59 13.41 -14.06
C LEU A 196 16.37 14.44 -14.90
N ARG A 197 17.68 14.26 -15.07
CA ARG A 197 18.52 15.10 -15.93
C ARG A 197 18.29 14.84 -17.41
N GLU A 198 18.33 13.58 -17.83
CA GLU A 198 18.15 13.19 -19.23
C GLU A 198 16.79 13.66 -19.77
N GLU A 199 15.76 13.55 -18.95
CA GLU A 199 14.41 14.00 -19.30
C GLU A 199 14.17 15.48 -19.00
N SER A 200 15.17 16.22 -18.50
CA SER A 200 15.10 17.64 -18.16
C SER A 200 13.88 17.99 -17.30
N ILE A 201 13.64 17.19 -16.26
CA ILE A 201 12.47 17.35 -15.39
C ILE A 201 12.61 18.60 -14.52
N GLU A 202 11.55 19.38 -14.43
CA GLU A 202 11.47 20.61 -13.62
C GLU A 202 10.57 20.44 -12.39
N ILE A 203 9.59 19.52 -12.48
CA ILE A 203 8.61 19.24 -11.43
C ILE A 203 8.44 17.74 -11.26
N LEU A 204 8.52 17.25 -10.02
CA LEU A 204 8.11 15.91 -9.62
C LEU A 204 6.72 15.98 -8.98
N ILE A 205 5.75 15.25 -9.50
CA ILE A 205 4.47 15.00 -8.83
C ILE A 205 4.49 13.60 -8.23
N THR A 206 4.28 13.50 -6.92
CA THR A 206 4.28 12.20 -6.25
C THR A 206 3.38 12.17 -5.02
N LYS A 207 2.98 10.96 -4.65
CA LYS A 207 2.22 10.67 -3.43
C LYS A 207 3.16 10.67 -2.24
N ASN A 208 2.75 11.22 -1.09
CA ASN A 208 3.50 11.07 0.16
C ASN A 208 3.37 9.64 0.70
N SER A 209 3.94 8.69 -0.03
CA SER A 209 3.83 7.27 0.24
C SER A 209 4.58 6.88 1.50
N GLY A 210 5.54 7.68 1.98
CA GLY A 210 6.47 7.30 3.04
C GLY A 210 7.40 6.16 2.64
N GLY A 211 8.19 5.68 3.60
CA GLY A 211 9.11 4.54 3.41
C GLY A 211 10.35 4.87 2.60
N THR A 212 11.33 3.99 2.60
CA THR A 212 12.66 4.24 2.00
C THR A 212 12.74 3.83 0.54
N VAL A 213 12.01 2.79 0.12
CA VAL A 213 12.13 2.16 -1.21
C VAL A 213 11.90 3.12 -2.38
N THR A 214 11.00 4.09 -2.21
CA THR A 214 10.71 5.07 -3.28
C THR A 214 11.18 6.48 -2.94
N TYR A 215 11.86 6.67 -1.81
CA TYR A 215 12.38 7.98 -1.41
C TYR A 215 13.48 8.54 -2.35
N PRO A 216 14.33 7.73 -3.03
CA PRO A 216 15.42 8.26 -3.85
C PRO A 216 15.04 9.33 -4.88
N LYS A 217 13.81 9.29 -5.44
CA LYS A 217 13.30 10.34 -6.34
C LYS A 217 13.16 11.72 -5.68
N ILE A 218 12.82 11.76 -4.38
CA ILE A 218 12.72 12.99 -3.59
C ILE A 218 14.12 13.56 -3.33
N GLU A 219 15.06 12.69 -2.95
CA GLU A 219 16.45 13.10 -2.76
C GLU A 219 17.09 13.57 -4.07
N ALA A 220 16.80 12.89 -5.19
CA ALA A 220 17.27 13.32 -6.51
C ALA A 220 16.68 14.68 -6.88
N ALA A 221 15.38 14.90 -6.65
CA ALA A 221 14.73 16.19 -6.89
C ALA A 221 15.40 17.32 -6.09
N ARG A 222 15.69 17.09 -4.80
CA ARG A 222 16.43 18.03 -3.94
C ARG A 222 17.79 18.39 -4.51
N LYS A 223 18.60 17.37 -4.88
CA LYS A 223 19.96 17.57 -5.41
C LYS A 223 19.97 18.32 -6.75
N LEU A 224 18.86 18.29 -7.49
CA LEU A 224 18.71 18.97 -8.78
C LEU A 224 17.94 20.29 -8.70
N GLY A 225 17.45 20.69 -7.51
CA GLY A 225 16.61 21.88 -7.35
C GLY A 225 15.24 21.75 -8.03
N ILE A 226 14.75 20.52 -8.22
CA ILE A 226 13.44 20.23 -8.83
C ILE A 226 12.35 20.45 -7.80
N ARG A 227 11.26 21.11 -8.22
CA ARG A 227 10.08 21.31 -7.35
C ARG A 227 9.34 20.00 -7.17
N VAL A 228 8.85 19.73 -5.97
CA VAL A 228 8.06 18.53 -5.67
C VAL A 228 6.64 18.96 -5.34
N ILE A 229 5.67 18.57 -6.17
CA ILE A 229 4.26 18.60 -5.81
C ILE A 229 3.97 17.30 -5.06
N MET A 230 3.83 17.43 -3.75
CA MET A 230 3.54 16.34 -2.84
C MET A 230 2.02 16.22 -2.68
N ILE A 231 1.46 15.09 -3.12
CA ILE A 231 0.06 14.77 -2.88
C ILE A 231 -0.06 14.25 -1.45
N ASP A 232 -0.95 14.86 -0.68
CA ASP A 232 -1.21 14.50 0.70
C ASP A 232 -1.88 13.13 0.81
N ARG A 233 -1.67 12.47 1.96
CA ARG A 233 -2.35 11.21 2.24
C ARG A 233 -3.86 11.48 2.40
N PRO A 234 -4.73 10.58 1.92
CA PRO A 234 -6.14 10.65 2.25
C PRO A 234 -6.33 10.57 3.78
N ALA A 235 -7.46 11.08 4.28
CA ALA A 235 -7.80 10.98 5.69
C ALA A 235 -7.66 9.52 6.19
N ALA A 236 -6.89 9.36 7.27
CA ALA A 236 -6.64 8.06 7.87
C ALA A 236 -7.94 7.51 8.49
N PRO A 237 -8.12 6.18 8.52
CA PRO A 237 -9.19 5.55 9.28
C PRO A 237 -9.00 5.77 10.79
N ASN A 238 -10.07 5.59 11.59
CA ASN A 238 -10.06 5.89 13.03
C ASN A 238 -9.52 4.72 13.86
N HIS A 239 -8.36 4.18 13.50
CA HIS A 239 -7.68 3.13 14.28
C HIS A 239 -6.19 3.42 14.45
N SER A 240 -5.62 2.97 15.56
CA SER A 240 -4.19 3.11 15.83
C SER A 240 -3.37 2.29 14.84
N THR A 241 -2.26 2.85 14.35
CA THR A 241 -1.35 2.20 13.43
C THR A 241 0.00 1.90 14.08
N PHE A 242 0.63 0.81 13.67
CA PHE A 242 2.02 0.49 13.96
C PHE A 242 2.92 1.07 12.88
N SER A 243 4.04 1.67 13.28
CA SER A 243 5.08 2.15 12.34
C SER A 243 6.29 1.21 12.24
N ASP A 244 6.28 0.11 12.99
CA ASP A 244 7.34 -0.90 13.03
C ASP A 244 6.73 -2.31 12.91
N LEU A 245 7.30 -3.11 12.00
CA LEU A 245 6.79 -4.47 11.73
C LEU A 245 7.04 -5.43 12.90
N GLY A 246 8.12 -5.25 13.66
CA GLY A 246 8.38 -6.08 14.85
C GLY A 246 7.33 -5.85 15.93
N LYS A 247 6.99 -4.58 16.19
CA LYS A 247 5.89 -4.22 17.11
C LYS A 247 4.54 -4.73 16.62
N LEU A 248 4.27 -4.68 15.31
CA LEU A 248 3.04 -5.25 14.74
C LEU A 248 2.95 -6.76 14.99
N VAL A 249 4.04 -7.50 14.76
CA VAL A 249 4.10 -8.96 15.01
C VAL A 249 3.92 -9.26 16.50
N GLY A 250 4.54 -8.48 17.39
CA GLY A 250 4.34 -8.59 18.83
C GLY A 250 2.89 -8.33 19.25
N GLY A 251 2.25 -7.30 18.67
CA GLY A 251 0.83 -7.00 18.90
C GLY A 251 -0.09 -8.12 18.40
N LEU A 252 0.22 -8.74 17.26
CA LEU A 252 -0.53 -9.90 16.76
C LEU A 252 -0.44 -11.07 17.74
N ALA A 253 0.73 -11.37 18.28
CA ALA A 253 0.90 -12.46 19.25
C ALA A 253 0.02 -12.26 20.49
N GLN A 254 0.01 -11.04 21.06
CA GLN A 254 -0.82 -10.70 22.22
C GLN A 254 -2.32 -10.86 21.95
N VAL A 255 -2.76 -10.45 20.76
CA VAL A 255 -4.15 -10.60 20.32
C VAL A 255 -4.53 -12.08 20.23
N LEU A 256 -3.69 -12.90 19.59
CA LEU A 256 -3.98 -14.33 19.41
C LEU A 256 -3.99 -15.11 20.73
N GLU A 257 -3.07 -14.78 21.65
CA GLU A 257 -3.05 -15.34 23.01
C GLU A 257 -4.35 -14.99 23.77
N SER A 258 -4.76 -13.72 23.73
CA SER A 258 -5.99 -13.26 24.40
C SER A 258 -7.24 -13.96 23.83
N SER A 259 -7.32 -14.12 22.51
CA SER A 259 -8.43 -14.85 21.87
C SER A 259 -8.41 -16.35 22.19
N ALA A 260 -7.23 -16.98 22.32
CA ALA A 260 -7.13 -18.37 22.73
C ALA A 260 -7.61 -18.59 24.18
N ILE A 261 -7.27 -17.67 25.08
CA ILE A 261 -7.77 -17.67 26.46
C ILE A 261 -9.30 -17.54 26.49
N MET A 262 -9.88 -16.58 25.76
CA MET A 262 -11.34 -16.40 25.72
C MET A 262 -12.07 -17.66 25.22
N ARG A 263 -11.59 -18.25 24.11
CA ARG A 263 -12.16 -19.50 23.58
C ARG A 263 -12.05 -20.66 24.56
N SER A 264 -11.02 -20.69 25.39
CA SER A 264 -10.86 -21.71 26.43
C SER A 264 -11.84 -21.52 27.59
N ILE A 265 -12.22 -20.28 27.90
CA ILE A 265 -13.24 -19.95 28.91
C ILE A 265 -14.64 -20.30 28.39
N ASP A 266 -14.97 -19.94 27.15
CA ASP A 266 -16.29 -20.22 26.55
C ASP A 266 -16.56 -21.72 26.31
N ALA A 267 -15.51 -22.55 26.33
CA ALA A 267 -15.59 -23.99 26.17
C ALA A 267 -15.82 -24.77 27.50
N ILE A 268 -15.85 -24.07 28.64
CA ILE A 268 -16.10 -24.61 30.00
C ILE A 268 -17.56 -24.35 30.39
#